data_AF-A0A317UCX2-F1
#
_entry.id   AF-A0A317UCX2-F1
#
_cell.length_a   1.000
_cell.length_b   1.000
_cell.length_c   1.000
_cell.angle_alpha   90.00
_cell.angle_beta   90.00
_cell.angle_gamma   90.00
#
_symmetry.space_group_name_H-M   'P 1'
#
loop_
_entity.id
_entity.type
_entity.pdbx_description
1 polymer ?
#
loop_
_entity_poly.entity_id
_entity_poly.type
_entity_poly.pdbx_seq_one_letter_code
_entity_poly.pdbx_strand_id
1 'polypeptide(L)'
;MDRSEYIRQNVEQFHNNTAASRYQQPGVTDQSAKLSNAGFNKLMDSRGISQEARSDLKNSFSSNSRMEVRHAHAGERFVTTHGIESSSGVFVAKESLGNTPADRINNGALPYTNNAEFETTVELGRDQNLIIGEIAPQSKFSMMDPEQQPREGGAIQVVTDGGYQNGAVINRDAKFPAVIEQTEEKSESKDSAVQQEDMQMEKGKAPMENRSDFEESFLDAEQDVISTQDMDAGAMSDANTDGIGNE
;
A
#
# COMPACT_ATOMS: atom_id res chain seq x y z
N MET A 1 31.67 21.66 -15.39
CA MET A 1 30.31 22.22 -15.57
C MET A 1 30.40 23.71 -15.39
N ASP A 2 29.95 24.47 -16.39
CA ASP A 2 29.93 25.93 -16.32
C ASP A 2 28.77 26.40 -15.44
N ARG A 3 28.99 27.44 -14.63
CA ARG A 3 27.99 27.97 -13.69
C ARG A 3 26.74 28.46 -14.42
N SER A 4 26.93 28.94 -15.64
CA SER A 4 25.88 29.38 -16.57
C SER A 4 24.96 28.22 -16.99
N GLU A 5 25.52 27.04 -17.15
CA GLU A 5 24.84 25.82 -17.58
C GLU A 5 24.01 25.22 -16.44
N TYR A 6 24.56 25.21 -15.22
CA TYR A 6 23.83 24.84 -14.00
C TYR A 6 22.65 25.76 -13.71
N ILE A 7 22.79 27.07 -13.93
CA ILE A 7 21.70 28.04 -13.75
C ILE A 7 20.61 27.82 -14.80
N ARG A 8 20.97 27.57 -16.07
CA ARG A 8 20.00 27.26 -17.12
C ARG A 8 19.19 26.01 -16.83
N GLN A 9 19.85 24.92 -16.41
CA GLN A 9 19.16 23.68 -16.04
C GLN A 9 18.18 23.87 -14.89
N ASN A 10 18.56 24.61 -13.84
CA ASN A 10 17.66 24.90 -12.72
C ASN A 10 16.47 25.77 -13.14
N VAL A 11 16.70 26.76 -13.99
CA VAL A 11 15.63 27.65 -14.52
C VAL A 11 14.67 26.86 -15.40
N GLU A 12 15.16 25.98 -16.27
CA GLU A 12 14.33 25.09 -17.10
C GLU A 12 13.53 24.09 -16.25
N GLN A 13 14.14 23.48 -15.24
CA GLN A 13 13.43 22.63 -14.28
C GLN A 13 12.32 23.40 -13.56
N PHE A 14 12.61 24.63 -13.11
CA PHE A 14 11.64 25.47 -12.43
C PHE A 14 10.49 25.87 -13.36
N HIS A 15 10.77 26.20 -14.63
CA HIS A 15 9.75 26.52 -15.63
C HIS A 15 8.88 25.31 -15.97
N ASN A 16 9.46 24.11 -16.10
CA ASN A 16 8.72 22.88 -16.34
C ASN A 16 7.80 22.53 -15.16
N ASN A 17 8.30 22.68 -13.93
CA ASN A 17 7.51 22.46 -12.70
C ASN A 17 6.40 23.52 -12.53
N THR A 18 6.65 24.76 -12.96
CA THR A 18 5.68 25.86 -12.92
C THR A 18 4.62 25.72 -14.01
N ALA A 19 4.98 25.22 -15.20
CA ALA A 19 4.05 24.93 -16.28
C ALA A 19 3.09 23.80 -15.87
N ALA A 20 3.60 22.71 -15.26
CA ALA A 20 2.78 21.65 -14.69
C ALA A 20 1.80 22.18 -13.62
N SER A 21 2.22 23.17 -12.82
CA SER A 21 1.36 23.82 -11.81
C SER A 21 0.29 24.75 -12.40
N ARG A 22 0.52 25.36 -13.57
CA ARG A 22 -0.44 26.30 -14.21
C ARG A 22 -1.56 25.61 -15.00
N TYR A 23 -1.38 24.36 -15.40
CA TYR A 23 -2.35 23.60 -16.20
C TYR A 23 -3.07 22.50 -15.42
N GLN A 24 -3.41 22.71 -14.14
CA GLN A 24 -4.29 21.82 -13.35
C GLN A 24 -4.04 20.30 -13.53
N GLN A 25 -2.82 19.87 -13.85
CA GLN A 25 -2.49 18.46 -13.88
C GLN A 25 -2.12 18.07 -12.45
N PRO A 26 -2.82 17.10 -11.85
CA PRO A 26 -2.58 16.70 -10.47
C PRO A 26 -1.18 16.09 -10.32
N GLY A 27 -0.20 16.95 -10.05
CA GLY A 27 0.90 16.80 -9.09
C GLY A 27 1.94 15.71 -9.30
N VAL A 28 1.75 14.75 -10.20
CA VAL A 28 2.66 13.63 -10.39
C VAL A 28 2.80 13.36 -11.87
N THR A 29 4.04 13.27 -12.34
CA THR A 29 4.39 12.92 -13.73
C THR A 29 4.53 11.41 -13.87
N ASP A 30 4.69 10.90 -15.10
CA ASP A 30 5.03 9.50 -15.36
C ASP A 30 6.38 9.09 -14.72
N GLN A 31 7.25 10.08 -14.44
CA GLN A 31 8.47 9.88 -13.68
C GLN A 31 8.19 9.78 -12.18
N SER A 32 8.86 8.85 -11.51
CA SER A 32 8.75 8.68 -10.06
C SER A 32 9.43 9.83 -9.31
N ALA A 33 8.80 10.26 -8.22
CA ALA A 33 9.27 11.31 -7.33
C ALA A 33 9.33 10.82 -5.89
N LYS A 34 10.14 11.47 -5.04
CA LYS A 34 10.17 11.14 -3.59
C LYS A 34 8.78 11.27 -3.00
N LEU A 35 8.33 10.23 -2.31
CA LEU A 35 7.17 10.37 -1.43
C LEU A 35 7.66 10.74 -0.03
N SER A 36 7.39 11.99 0.38
CA SER A 36 7.63 12.42 1.76
C SER A 36 6.53 11.92 2.69
N ASN A 37 6.78 11.83 4.00
CA ASN A 37 5.74 11.47 4.98
C ASN A 37 4.49 12.37 4.88
N ALA A 38 4.67 13.67 4.70
CA ALA A 38 3.55 14.60 4.52
C ALA A 38 2.79 14.36 3.21
N GLY A 39 3.52 14.03 2.13
CA GLY A 39 2.93 13.66 0.84
C GLY A 39 2.16 12.34 0.91
N PHE A 40 2.72 11.33 1.59
CA PHE A 40 2.07 10.05 1.85
C PHE A 40 0.77 10.24 2.62
N ASN A 41 0.79 10.99 3.73
CA ASN A 41 -0.42 11.25 4.51
C ASN A 41 -1.50 11.94 3.67
N LYS A 42 -1.14 13.00 2.92
CA LYS A 42 -2.10 13.69 2.03
C LYS A 42 -2.67 12.76 0.95
N LEU A 43 -1.84 11.90 0.39
CA LEU A 43 -2.29 10.92 -0.60
C LEU A 43 -3.26 9.93 0.04
N MET A 44 -2.94 9.39 1.21
CA MET A 44 -3.83 8.48 1.94
C MET A 44 -5.14 9.16 2.37
N ASP A 45 -5.10 10.41 2.80
CA ASP A 45 -6.30 11.21 3.09
C ASP A 45 -7.20 11.33 1.84
N SER A 46 -6.60 11.61 0.68
CA SER A 46 -7.35 11.71 -0.58
C SER A 46 -7.99 10.40 -1.04
N ARG A 47 -7.44 9.26 -0.58
CA ARG A 47 -7.95 7.91 -0.83
C ARG A 47 -8.96 7.44 0.21
N GLY A 48 -9.22 8.23 1.25
CA GLY A 48 -10.14 7.84 2.34
C GLY A 48 -9.61 6.72 3.23
N ILE A 49 -8.28 6.51 3.27
CA ILE A 49 -7.65 5.45 4.06
C ILE A 49 -7.57 5.88 5.54
N SER A 50 -8.02 4.99 6.44
CA SER A 50 -7.98 5.18 7.90
C SER A 50 -6.55 5.37 8.41
N GLN A 51 -6.42 5.88 9.64
CA GLN A 51 -5.10 6.17 10.19
C GLN A 51 -4.32 4.88 10.52
N GLU A 52 -5.05 3.85 10.96
CA GLU A 52 -4.57 2.51 11.25
C GLU A 52 -4.03 1.88 9.97
N ALA A 53 -4.89 1.75 8.95
CA ALA A 53 -4.54 1.27 7.62
C ALA A 53 -3.32 1.97 7.01
N ARG A 54 -3.24 3.29 7.18
CA ARG A 54 -2.11 4.09 6.72
C ARG A 54 -0.82 3.74 7.44
N SER A 55 -0.87 3.52 8.75
CA SER A 55 0.29 3.11 9.54
C SER A 55 0.80 1.77 9.05
N ASP A 56 -0.10 0.83 8.84
CA ASP A 56 0.26 -0.52 8.43
C ASP A 56 0.78 -0.58 7.00
N LEU A 57 0.15 0.16 6.07
CA LEU A 57 0.68 0.35 4.73
C LEU A 57 2.07 1.00 4.75
N LYS A 58 2.31 1.94 5.66
CA LYS A 58 3.64 2.54 5.79
C LYS A 58 4.66 1.53 6.33
N ASN A 59 4.24 0.66 7.25
CA ASN A 59 5.07 -0.39 7.83
C ASN A 59 5.33 -1.55 6.87
N SER A 60 4.53 -1.69 5.80
CA SER A 60 4.82 -2.67 4.73
C SER A 60 6.05 -2.28 3.90
N PHE A 61 6.47 -1.02 3.94
CA PHE A 61 7.67 -0.53 3.27
C PHE A 61 8.89 -0.53 4.18
N SER A 62 10.05 -0.91 3.63
CA SER A 62 11.34 -0.88 4.32
C SER A 62 11.68 0.53 4.77
N SER A 63 11.95 0.71 6.06
CA SER A 63 12.33 2.00 6.66
C SER A 63 13.66 2.55 6.14
N ASN A 64 14.50 1.66 5.60
CA ASN A 64 15.79 1.98 5.00
C ASN A 64 15.66 2.39 3.52
N SER A 65 14.48 2.19 2.93
CA SER A 65 14.22 2.42 1.52
C SER A 65 13.32 3.63 1.31
N ARG A 66 13.50 4.29 0.18
CA ARG A 66 12.75 5.50 -0.17
C ARG A 66 11.48 5.11 -0.90
N MET A 67 10.32 5.45 -0.32
CA MET A 67 9.06 5.42 -1.06
C MET A 67 9.06 6.47 -2.17
N GLU A 68 8.52 6.09 -3.31
CA GLU A 68 8.30 6.93 -4.46
C GLU A 68 6.83 6.97 -4.85
N VAL A 69 6.44 8.03 -5.54
CA VAL A 69 5.12 8.16 -6.14
C VAL A 69 5.27 8.53 -7.60
N ARG A 70 4.48 7.92 -8.48
CA ARG A 70 4.35 8.35 -9.87
C ARG A 70 2.91 8.34 -10.33
N HIS A 71 2.59 9.11 -11.36
CA HIS A 71 1.33 8.94 -12.08
C HIS A 71 1.47 7.78 -13.05
N ALA A 72 0.42 6.98 -13.16
CA ALA A 72 0.35 5.82 -14.02
C ALA A 72 -0.93 5.86 -14.83
N HIS A 73 -0.85 5.33 -16.05
CA HIS A 73 -1.94 5.35 -17.01
C HIS A 73 -2.71 4.03 -17.02
N ALA A 74 -3.98 4.09 -17.38
CA ALA A 74 -4.80 2.91 -17.63
C ALA A 74 -4.13 1.99 -18.66
N GLY A 75 -4.23 0.69 -18.44
CA GLY A 75 -3.62 -0.35 -19.28
C GLY A 75 -2.17 -0.70 -18.93
N GLU A 76 -1.50 0.05 -18.04
CA GLU A 76 -0.20 -0.38 -17.52
C GLU A 76 -0.30 -1.72 -16.79
N ARG A 77 0.66 -2.62 -17.00
CA ARG A 77 0.59 -4.02 -16.56
C ARG A 77 1.47 -4.26 -15.34
N PHE A 78 0.94 -5.06 -14.42
CA PHE A 78 1.63 -5.49 -13.20
C PHE A 78 1.34 -6.96 -12.92
N VAL A 79 2.10 -7.56 -12.02
CA VAL A 79 1.92 -8.92 -11.52
C VAL A 79 1.40 -8.85 -10.09
N THR A 80 0.39 -9.65 -9.79
CA THR A 80 -0.04 -9.89 -8.41
C THR A 80 0.19 -11.35 -8.05
N THR A 81 0.67 -11.58 -6.83
CA THR A 81 1.01 -12.91 -6.32
C THR A 81 -0.03 -13.33 -5.28
N HIS A 82 -0.63 -14.50 -5.47
CA HIS A 82 -1.72 -14.96 -4.62
C HIS A 82 -1.76 -16.48 -4.43
N GLY A 83 -2.52 -16.90 -3.42
CA GLY A 83 -2.87 -18.29 -3.18
C GLY A 83 -4.06 -18.72 -4.06
N ILE A 84 -4.79 -19.74 -3.62
CA ILE A 84 -5.98 -20.24 -4.34
C ILE A 84 -7.05 -19.14 -4.46
N GLU A 85 -7.21 -18.34 -3.41
CA GLU A 85 -8.08 -17.16 -3.42
C GLU A 85 -7.48 -16.04 -4.28
N SER A 86 -8.34 -15.21 -4.86
CA SER A 86 -7.91 -14.07 -5.66
C SER A 86 -7.20 -13.02 -4.81
N SER A 87 -6.16 -12.39 -5.34
CA SER A 87 -5.56 -11.18 -4.75
C SER A 87 -6.57 -10.03 -4.64
N SER A 88 -6.36 -9.08 -3.73
CA SER A 88 -7.13 -7.82 -3.69
C SER A 88 -6.84 -6.89 -4.88
N GLY A 89 -5.66 -7.03 -5.48
CA GLY A 89 -5.18 -6.16 -6.56
C GLY A 89 -4.65 -4.80 -6.08
N VAL A 90 -4.65 -4.54 -4.76
CA VAL A 90 -4.09 -3.33 -4.14
C VAL A 90 -2.56 -3.35 -4.14
N PHE A 91 -2.00 -4.53 -3.91
CA PHE A 91 -0.56 -4.79 -3.85
C PHE A 91 -0.14 -5.58 -5.08
N VAL A 92 0.69 -4.95 -5.90
CA VAL A 92 1.18 -5.52 -7.16
C VAL A 92 2.69 -5.28 -7.29
N ALA A 93 3.33 -5.94 -8.25
CA ALA A 93 4.75 -5.78 -8.56
C ALA A 93 4.91 -5.59 -10.07
N LYS A 94 6.00 -4.95 -10.51
CA LYS A 94 6.28 -4.81 -11.95
C LYS A 94 6.58 -6.15 -12.61
N GLU A 95 7.21 -7.03 -11.85
CA GLU A 95 7.65 -8.36 -12.26
C GLU A 95 7.34 -9.35 -11.14
N SER A 96 7.62 -10.64 -11.41
CA SER A 96 7.49 -11.69 -10.41
C SER A 96 8.33 -11.40 -9.16
N LEU A 97 7.81 -11.76 -7.99
CA LEU A 97 8.54 -11.65 -6.72
C LEU A 97 9.58 -12.76 -6.54
N GLY A 98 9.59 -13.78 -7.41
CA GLY A 98 10.52 -14.91 -7.32
C GLY A 98 10.13 -16.06 -8.25
N ASN A 99 11.11 -16.91 -8.57
CA ASN A 99 10.89 -18.04 -9.49
C ASN A 99 10.11 -19.19 -8.85
N THR A 100 10.16 -19.31 -7.51
CA THR A 100 9.44 -20.33 -6.75
C THR A 100 8.45 -19.70 -5.78
N PRO A 101 7.40 -20.43 -5.35
CA PRO A 101 6.49 -19.94 -4.31
C PRO A 101 7.23 -19.48 -3.04
N ALA A 102 8.22 -20.24 -2.58
CA ALA A 102 9.03 -19.89 -1.42
C ALA A 102 9.81 -18.57 -1.62
N ASP A 103 10.40 -18.34 -2.81
CA ASP A 103 11.08 -17.09 -3.12
C ASP A 103 10.11 -15.91 -3.10
N ARG A 104 8.92 -16.08 -3.71
CA ARG A 104 7.89 -15.04 -3.74
C ARG A 104 7.38 -14.70 -2.35
N ILE A 105 7.18 -15.72 -1.51
CA ILE A 105 6.79 -15.58 -0.11
C ILE A 105 7.85 -14.79 0.67
N ASN A 106 9.13 -15.17 0.54
CA ASN A 106 10.22 -14.52 1.26
C ASN A 106 10.42 -13.07 0.80
N ASN A 107 10.60 -12.86 -0.50
CA ASN A 107 10.89 -11.55 -1.09
C ASN A 107 9.70 -10.60 -1.03
N GLY A 108 8.49 -11.15 -1.12
CA GLY A 108 7.22 -10.44 -0.99
C GLY A 108 6.78 -10.22 0.45
N ALA A 109 7.47 -10.83 1.42
CA ALA A 109 7.08 -10.89 2.82
C ALA A 109 5.57 -11.19 3.00
N LEU A 110 5.08 -12.20 2.25
CA LEU A 110 3.65 -12.49 2.15
C LEU A 110 3.11 -13.13 3.45
N PRO A 111 1.84 -12.92 3.80
CA PRO A 111 1.24 -13.56 4.97
C PRO A 111 1.23 -15.09 4.83
N TYR A 112 1.26 -15.81 5.96
CA TYR A 112 1.27 -17.28 5.99
C TYR A 112 0.04 -17.94 5.34
N THR A 113 -1.03 -17.17 5.14
CA THR A 113 -2.25 -17.61 4.43
C THR A 113 -2.11 -17.57 2.91
N ASN A 114 -1.07 -16.91 2.38
CA ASN A 114 -0.81 -16.80 0.95
C ASN A 114 0.36 -17.70 0.54
N ASN A 115 0.03 -18.83 -0.11
CA ASN A 115 1.02 -19.81 -0.57
C ASN A 115 1.80 -19.37 -1.83
N ALA A 116 1.49 -18.21 -2.43
CA ALA A 116 2.16 -17.66 -3.61
C ALA A 116 2.28 -18.60 -4.83
N GLU A 117 1.38 -19.57 -4.92
CA GLU A 117 1.36 -20.57 -5.99
C GLU A 117 1.06 -19.93 -7.34
N PHE A 118 0.27 -18.85 -7.35
CA PHE A 118 -0.21 -18.22 -8.55
C PHE A 118 0.33 -16.79 -8.69
N GLU A 119 0.61 -16.44 -9.93
CA GLU A 119 0.89 -15.08 -10.35
C GLU A 119 -0.02 -14.74 -11.51
N THR A 120 -0.69 -13.60 -11.39
CA THR A 120 -1.64 -13.14 -12.39
C THR A 120 -1.22 -11.77 -12.88
N THR A 121 -1.25 -11.58 -14.20
CA THR A 121 -0.98 -10.26 -14.77
C THR A 121 -2.25 -9.44 -14.76
N VAL A 122 -2.19 -8.27 -14.13
CA VAL A 122 -3.27 -7.30 -14.04
C VAL A 122 -2.94 -6.06 -14.84
N GLU A 123 -3.97 -5.31 -15.22
CA GLU A 123 -3.83 -4.00 -15.85
C GLU A 123 -4.46 -2.93 -14.97
N LEU A 124 -3.92 -1.71 -15.00
CA LEU A 124 -4.60 -0.57 -14.38
C LEU A 124 -5.92 -0.29 -15.12
N GLY A 125 -7.04 -0.24 -14.41
CA GLY A 125 -8.34 0.07 -15.00
C GLY A 125 -8.53 1.57 -15.27
N ARG A 126 -7.75 2.43 -14.60
CA ARG A 126 -7.78 3.88 -14.72
C ARG A 126 -6.43 4.51 -14.43
N ASP A 127 -6.28 5.75 -14.89
CA ASP A 127 -5.16 6.61 -14.51
C ASP A 127 -5.19 6.86 -13.00
N GLN A 128 -4.05 6.71 -12.34
CA GLN A 128 -3.95 6.80 -10.89
C GLN A 128 -2.52 7.07 -10.43
N ASN A 129 -2.37 7.52 -9.18
CA ASN A 129 -1.05 7.63 -8.57
C ASN A 129 -0.68 6.28 -7.94
N LEU A 130 0.53 5.81 -8.23
CA LEU A 130 1.08 4.58 -7.65
C LEU A 130 2.13 4.94 -6.61
N ILE A 131 2.15 4.18 -5.52
CA ILE A 131 3.25 4.22 -4.55
C ILE A 131 4.18 3.07 -4.85
N ILE A 132 5.48 3.32 -4.87
CA ILE A 132 6.50 2.34 -5.19
C ILE A 132 7.49 2.32 -4.04
N GLY A 133 7.85 1.13 -3.57
CA GLY A 133 8.84 1.01 -2.50
C GLY A 133 9.26 -0.44 -2.28
N GLU A 134 10.35 -0.59 -1.57
CA GLU A 134 10.86 -1.89 -1.15
C GLU A 134 10.05 -2.44 0.02
N ILE A 135 9.75 -3.73 -0.01
CA ILE A 135 8.97 -4.41 1.03
C ILE A 135 9.82 -4.60 2.28
N ALA A 136 9.26 -4.27 3.45
CA ALA A 136 9.89 -4.52 4.74
C ALA A 136 9.85 -6.01 5.13
N PRO A 137 10.81 -6.49 5.94
CA PRO A 137 10.70 -7.79 6.59
C PRO A 137 9.44 -7.90 7.46
N GLN A 138 8.73 -9.03 7.39
CA GLN A 138 7.53 -9.32 8.18
C GLN A 138 7.76 -10.53 9.09
N SER A 139 8.54 -10.34 10.15
CA SER A 139 8.92 -11.43 11.08
C SER A 139 7.73 -12.11 11.75
N LYS A 140 6.63 -11.38 12.01
CA LYS A 140 5.38 -11.96 12.56
C LYS A 140 4.78 -13.02 11.63
N PHE A 141 4.79 -12.78 10.31
CA PHE A 141 4.27 -13.76 9.34
C PHE A 141 5.11 -15.03 9.33
N SER A 142 6.43 -14.90 9.48
CA SER A 142 7.32 -16.06 9.63
C SER A 142 7.06 -16.84 10.92
N MET A 143 6.76 -16.17 12.04
CA MET A 143 6.44 -16.82 13.31
C MET A 143 5.10 -17.55 13.30
N MET A 144 4.12 -17.06 12.53
CA MET A 144 2.80 -17.69 12.38
C MET A 144 2.80 -18.82 11.35
N ASP A 145 3.82 -18.90 10.50
CA ASP A 145 3.97 -19.95 9.50
C ASP A 145 4.40 -21.27 10.19
N PRO A 146 3.63 -22.37 10.05
CA PRO A 146 4.01 -23.69 10.58
C PRO A 146 5.37 -24.17 10.07
N GLU A 147 5.77 -23.78 8.86
CA GLU A 147 7.06 -24.14 8.25
C GLU A 147 8.17 -23.15 8.61
N GLN A 148 7.83 -22.05 9.32
CA GLN A 148 8.74 -20.97 9.70
C GLN A 148 9.58 -20.45 8.52
N GLN A 149 8.99 -20.42 7.33
CA GLN A 149 9.70 -19.91 6.16
C GLN A 149 10.07 -18.43 6.39
N PRO A 150 11.19 -17.95 5.84
CA PRO A 150 11.61 -16.57 6.01
C PRO A 150 10.65 -15.60 5.32
N ARG A 151 10.63 -14.35 5.79
CA ARG A 151 9.83 -13.22 5.28
C ARG A 151 10.67 -11.95 5.29
N GLU A 152 11.81 -12.00 4.60
CA GLU A 152 12.82 -10.95 4.61
C GLU A 152 12.41 -9.70 3.83
N GLY A 153 11.48 -9.83 2.87
CA GLY A 153 11.10 -8.71 2.00
C GLY A 153 12.20 -8.39 0.98
N GLY A 154 12.35 -7.11 0.66
CA GLY A 154 13.41 -6.62 -0.24
C GLY A 154 13.03 -6.55 -1.72
N ALA A 155 11.91 -7.16 -2.15
CA ALA A 155 11.37 -6.90 -3.48
C ALA A 155 10.70 -5.51 -3.57
N ILE A 156 10.54 -5.01 -4.79
CA ILE A 156 9.82 -3.76 -5.04
C ILE A 156 8.33 -4.04 -5.19
N GLN A 157 7.54 -3.45 -4.29
CA GLN A 157 6.09 -3.42 -4.36
C GLN A 157 5.60 -2.11 -4.98
N VAL A 158 4.45 -2.22 -5.62
CA VAL A 158 3.66 -1.13 -6.15
C VAL A 158 2.28 -1.19 -5.50
N VAL A 159 1.83 -0.07 -4.93
CA VAL A 159 0.53 0.06 -4.28
C VAL A 159 -0.35 0.97 -5.13
N THR A 160 -1.43 0.39 -5.62
CA THR A 160 -2.43 1.05 -6.45
C THR A 160 -3.38 1.90 -5.60
N ASP A 161 -4.23 2.66 -6.27
CA ASP A 161 -5.30 3.45 -5.64
C ASP A 161 -6.60 2.62 -5.50
N GLY A 162 -6.42 1.45 -4.87
CA GLY A 162 -7.44 0.42 -4.67
C GLY A 162 -7.28 -0.81 -5.55
N GLY A 163 -8.24 -1.72 -5.46
CA GLY A 163 -8.16 -3.06 -6.02
C GLY A 163 -9.08 -3.31 -7.20
N TYR A 164 -9.51 -4.57 -7.34
CA TYR A 164 -10.49 -4.96 -8.34
C TYR A 164 -11.88 -4.37 -8.07
N GLN A 165 -12.28 -4.28 -6.81
CA GLN A 165 -13.62 -3.84 -6.39
C GLN A 165 -13.94 -2.42 -6.86
N ASN A 166 -13.01 -1.47 -6.68
CA ASN A 166 -13.17 -0.11 -7.18
C ASN A 166 -12.68 0.15 -8.62
N GLY A 167 -12.28 -0.92 -9.34
CA GLY A 167 -11.81 -0.86 -10.73
C GLY A 167 -10.45 -0.17 -10.92
N ALA A 168 -9.66 0.02 -9.87
CA ALA A 168 -8.29 0.53 -9.99
C ALA A 168 -7.40 -0.45 -10.76
N VAL A 169 -7.63 -1.74 -10.59
CA VAL A 169 -7.04 -2.80 -11.42
C VAL A 169 -8.12 -3.67 -12.03
N ILE A 170 -7.81 -4.23 -13.20
CA ILE A 170 -8.65 -5.18 -13.91
C ILE A 170 -7.83 -6.42 -14.24
N ASN A 171 -8.47 -7.58 -14.13
CA ASN A 171 -7.89 -8.82 -14.63
C ASN A 171 -8.58 -9.22 -15.94
N ARG A 172 -7.77 -9.48 -16.98
CA ARG A 172 -8.24 -10.01 -18.26
C ARG A 172 -7.96 -11.50 -18.42
N ASP A 173 -7.29 -12.13 -17.45
CA ASP A 173 -7.06 -13.56 -17.44
C ASP A 173 -8.37 -14.30 -17.09
N ALA A 174 -8.89 -15.02 -18.08
CA ALA A 174 -10.11 -15.81 -17.95
C ALA A 174 -9.99 -16.95 -16.91
N LYS A 175 -8.76 -17.35 -16.54
CA LYS A 175 -8.52 -18.39 -15.53
C LYS A 175 -8.75 -17.88 -14.11
N PHE A 176 -8.57 -16.59 -13.86
CA PHE A 176 -8.65 -15.98 -12.53
C PHE A 176 -9.51 -14.70 -12.54
N PRO A 177 -10.76 -14.74 -13.02
CA PRO A 177 -11.56 -13.53 -13.20
C PRO A 177 -11.70 -12.75 -11.88
N ALA A 178 -11.54 -11.44 -11.95
CA ALA A 178 -11.73 -10.58 -10.80
C ALA A 178 -13.21 -10.56 -10.38
N VAL A 179 -13.49 -10.62 -9.07
CA VAL A 179 -14.84 -10.42 -8.54
C VAL A 179 -15.14 -8.93 -8.57
N ILE A 180 -15.91 -8.49 -9.56
CA ILE A 180 -16.48 -7.14 -9.61
C ILE A 180 -17.93 -7.27 -9.15
N GLU A 181 -18.24 -6.89 -7.90
CA GLU A 181 -19.63 -6.78 -7.46
C GLU A 181 -20.29 -5.56 -8.14
N GLN A 182 -20.81 -5.76 -9.35
CA GLN A 182 -21.79 -4.84 -9.91
C GLN A 182 -23.16 -5.12 -9.28
N THR A 183 -23.46 -4.50 -8.14
CA THR A 183 -24.86 -4.35 -7.73
C THR A 183 -25.49 -3.27 -8.59
N GLU A 184 -25.99 -3.65 -9.77
CA GLU A 184 -27.09 -2.96 -10.47
C GLU A 184 -27.62 -3.82 -11.63
N GLU A 185 -28.06 -5.05 -11.34
CA GLU A 185 -29.00 -5.73 -12.25
C GLU A 185 -30.40 -5.16 -12.04
N LYS A 186 -30.71 -4.12 -12.82
CA LYS A 186 -32.09 -3.74 -13.12
C LYS A 186 -32.73 -4.85 -13.96
N SER A 187 -33.22 -5.91 -13.31
CA SER A 187 -34.13 -6.85 -13.95
C SER A 187 -35.53 -6.24 -13.98
N GLU A 188 -35.92 -5.73 -15.16
CA GLU A 188 -37.29 -5.36 -15.45
C GLU A 188 -38.24 -6.56 -15.26
N SER A 189 -39.26 -6.29 -14.45
CA SER A 189 -40.36 -7.16 -14.08
C SER A 189 -41.19 -7.66 -15.26
N LYS A 190 -41.48 -8.98 -15.28
CA LYS A 190 -42.73 -9.52 -15.84
C LYS A 190 -43.59 -10.09 -14.73
N ASP A 191 -44.47 -9.22 -14.27
CA ASP A 191 -45.89 -9.41 -13.92
C ASP A 191 -46.36 -10.83 -13.54
N SER A 192 -46.79 -11.00 -12.29
CA SER A 192 -48.00 -11.74 -11.89
C SER A 192 -48.32 -11.54 -10.40
N ALA A 193 -49.16 -10.54 -10.15
CA ALA A 193 -50.37 -10.63 -9.33
C ALA A 193 -50.29 -10.93 -7.80
N VAL A 194 -50.79 -9.92 -7.05
CA VAL A 194 -51.78 -9.98 -5.96
C VAL A 194 -51.31 -9.64 -4.52
N GLN A 195 -52.00 -8.59 -4.01
CA GLN A 195 -52.36 -8.21 -2.63
C GLN A 195 -51.43 -7.31 -1.81
N GLN A 196 -51.90 -6.07 -1.71
CA GLN A 196 -51.65 -5.08 -0.67
C GLN A 196 -52.11 -5.60 0.69
N GLU A 197 -51.34 -5.34 1.75
CA GLU A 197 -51.87 -4.78 3.01
C GLU A 197 -50.79 -3.91 3.68
N ASP A 198 -51.24 -2.76 4.16
CA ASP A 198 -50.47 -1.72 4.86
C ASP A 198 -49.92 -2.18 6.21
N MET A 199 -48.69 -1.80 6.55
CA MET A 199 -48.36 -1.30 7.89
C MET A 199 -47.13 -0.40 7.85
N GLN A 200 -47.33 0.85 8.25
CA GLN A 200 -46.30 1.83 8.56
C GLN A 200 -45.46 1.36 9.76
N MET A 201 -44.15 1.64 9.77
CA MET A 201 -43.46 2.36 10.85
C MET A 201 -41.92 2.41 10.65
N GLU A 202 -41.43 3.64 10.78
CA GLU A 202 -40.17 4.06 11.40
C GLU A 202 -38.77 3.81 10.77
N LYS A 203 -38.12 4.96 10.53
CA LYS A 203 -36.73 5.33 10.86
C LYS A 203 -35.57 4.51 10.31
N GLY A 204 -34.71 5.26 9.60
CA GLY A 204 -33.27 5.10 9.70
C GLY A 204 -32.57 5.08 8.35
N LYS A 205 -32.44 6.22 7.67
CA LYS A 205 -31.33 6.39 6.72
C LYS A 205 -30.04 6.37 7.52
N ALA A 206 -29.42 5.20 7.64
CA ALA A 206 -27.99 5.13 7.91
C ALA A 206 -27.27 5.64 6.65
N PRO A 207 -26.27 6.54 6.77
CA PRO A 207 -25.44 6.89 5.63
C PRO A 207 -24.67 5.64 5.18
N MET A 208 -24.58 5.45 3.86
CA MET A 208 -23.62 4.52 3.24
C MET A 208 -22.24 4.81 3.83
N GLU A 209 -21.73 3.88 4.65
CA GLU A 209 -20.32 3.82 4.96
C GLU A 209 -19.60 3.41 3.68
N ASN A 210 -18.74 4.28 3.17
CA ASN A 210 -17.69 3.91 2.23
C ASN A 210 -16.84 2.84 2.93
N ARG A 211 -17.14 1.57 2.70
CA ARG A 211 -16.22 0.49 3.06
C ARG A 211 -15.02 0.63 2.15
N SER A 212 -13.88 0.91 2.77
CA SER A 212 -12.58 0.86 2.13
C SER A 212 -12.33 -0.57 1.64
N ASP A 213 -11.97 -0.76 0.36
CA ASP A 213 -11.48 -2.04 -0.21
C ASP A 213 -10.15 -2.50 0.42
N PHE A 214 -9.64 -1.72 1.37
CA PHE A 214 -8.50 -2.06 2.17
C PHE A 214 -8.92 -3.14 3.17
N GLU A 215 -8.67 -4.40 2.82
CA GLU A 215 -8.79 -5.52 3.74
C GLU A 215 -7.88 -5.30 4.96
N GLU A 216 -8.44 -4.74 6.04
CA GLU A 216 -7.77 -4.54 7.33
C GLU A 216 -7.25 -5.88 7.90
N SER A 217 -7.81 -7.02 7.48
CA SER A 217 -7.34 -8.36 7.84
C SER A 217 -5.95 -8.71 7.28
N PHE A 218 -5.44 -8.00 6.27
CA PHE A 218 -4.02 -8.12 5.90
C PHE A 218 -3.08 -7.49 6.92
N LEU A 219 -3.61 -6.68 7.83
CA LEU A 219 -2.86 -5.73 8.64
C LEU A 219 -3.20 -5.79 10.12
N ASP A 220 -3.85 -6.86 10.59
CA ASP A 220 -3.94 -7.18 12.02
C ASP A 220 -2.54 -7.56 12.55
N ALA A 221 -1.70 -6.54 12.67
CA ALA A 221 -0.53 -6.54 13.51
C ALA A 221 -0.95 -6.02 14.89
N GLU A 222 -1.91 -6.69 15.54
CA GLU A 222 -2.10 -6.48 16.97
C GLU A 222 -0.75 -6.63 17.68
N GLN A 223 -0.39 -5.60 18.43
CA GLN A 223 0.76 -5.57 19.29
C GLN A 223 0.39 -6.33 20.55
N ASP A 224 1.17 -7.36 20.88
CA ASP A 224 1.54 -7.56 22.27
C ASP A 224 2.85 -8.34 22.40
N VAL A 225 3.66 -7.85 23.34
CA VAL A 225 4.87 -8.44 23.96
C VAL A 225 6.19 -8.37 23.19
N ILE A 226 6.96 -7.30 23.44
CA ILE A 226 8.28 -7.48 24.06
C ILE A 226 8.36 -6.57 25.28
N SER A 227 8.00 -7.13 26.44
CA SER A 227 8.34 -6.56 27.74
C SER A 227 9.70 -7.13 28.18
N THR A 228 10.57 -6.21 28.56
CA THR A 228 11.64 -6.32 29.58
C THR A 228 12.73 -7.36 29.41
N GLN A 229 13.94 -6.90 29.09
CA GLN A 229 15.13 -7.00 29.96
C GLN A 229 16.33 -6.36 29.27
N ASP A 230 16.78 -5.21 29.80
CA ASP A 230 18.20 -4.91 29.97
C ASP A 230 18.30 -3.86 31.09
N MET A 231 18.73 -4.35 32.25
CA MET A 231 19.22 -3.51 33.32
C MET A 231 20.67 -3.12 32.99
N ASP A 232 21.03 -1.92 33.44
CA ASP A 232 22.39 -1.50 33.78
C ASP A 232 23.26 -0.87 32.67
N ALA A 233 23.33 0.46 32.71
CA ALA A 233 24.59 1.23 32.60
C ALA A 233 24.28 2.73 32.83
N GLY A 234 23.98 3.08 34.09
CA GLY A 234 23.95 4.47 34.53
C GLY A 234 25.37 5.00 34.62
N ALA A 235 25.79 5.77 33.61
CA ALA A 235 27.04 6.50 33.58
C ALA A 235 27.16 7.47 34.78
N MET A 236 28.09 7.17 35.69
CA MET A 236 28.59 8.11 36.70
C MET A 236 29.99 8.55 36.27
N SER A 237 30.11 9.77 35.75
CA SER A 237 31.38 10.47 35.64
C SER A 237 31.17 11.97 35.70
N ASP A 238 30.95 12.48 36.92
CA ASP A 238 31.14 13.89 37.22
C ASP A 238 32.60 14.13 37.57
N ALA A 239 33.30 14.81 36.66
CA ALA A 239 34.61 15.36 36.89
C ALA A 239 34.48 16.59 37.80
N ASN A 240 35.05 16.52 39.00
CA ASN A 240 35.47 17.69 39.76
C ASN A 240 36.93 17.51 40.17
N THR A 241 37.79 18.20 39.44
CA THR A 241 39.18 18.46 39.79
C THR A 241 39.24 19.68 40.71
N ASP A 242 39.60 19.46 41.96
CA ASP A 242 40.19 20.41 42.91
C ASP A 242 40.88 19.50 43.95
N GLY A 243 42.20 19.44 44.08
CA GLY A 243 43.05 20.51 44.56
C GLY A 243 43.40 20.25 46.04
N ILE A 244 44.71 20.22 46.36
CA ILE A 244 45.31 20.27 47.71
C ILE A 244 45.27 18.91 48.46
N GLY A 245 46.32 18.32 49.04
CA GLY A 245 47.66 18.76 49.46
C GLY A 245 47.90 18.27 50.89
N ASN A 246 49.01 17.54 51.13
CA ASN A 246 49.64 17.19 52.43
C ASN A 246 48.78 16.32 53.41
N GLU A 247 49.28 15.41 54.23
CA GLU A 247 50.59 15.07 54.82
C GLU A 247 50.78 13.55 54.89
#